data_AF-A0A0F8ZQ31-F1
#
_entry.id   AF-A0A0F8ZQ31-F1
#
_cell.length_a   1.000
_cell.length_b   1.000
_cell.length_c   1.000
_cell.angle_alpha   90.00
_cell.angle_beta   90.00
_cell.angle_gamma   90.00
#
_symmetry.space_group_name_H-M   'P 1'
#
loop_
_entity.id
_entity.type
_entity.pdbx_description
1 polymer ?
#
loop_
_entity_poly.entity_id
_entity_poly.type
_entity_poly.pdbx_seq_one_letter_code
_entity_poly.pdbx_strand_id
1 'polypeptide(L)'
;MKLFVDDIRREPKGWHRAQTVTEALRILDKEIVDEISLDHDVSCFTPATGCTHSSGETFMAVAYYLRIMKDRPRIRIHTGNFTAGRNMAALLNIPYDDYKYDERDYD
;
A
#
# COMPACT_ATOMS: atom_id res chain seq x y z
N MET A 1 13.84 -2.11 -6.51
CA MET A 1 13.65 -1.99 -5.04
C MET A 1 12.32 -2.59 -4.60
N LYS A 2 12.10 -2.84 -3.30
CA LYS A 2 10.79 -3.26 -2.77
C LYS A 2 10.10 -2.10 -2.05
N LEU A 3 8.81 -1.89 -2.31
CA LEU A 3 8.04 -0.73 -1.81
C LEU A 3 6.91 -1.18 -0.87
N PHE A 4 6.91 -0.65 0.34
CA PHE A 4 5.90 -0.92 1.37
C PHE A 4 5.02 0.32 1.53
N VAL A 5 3.78 0.25 1.05
CA VAL A 5 2.84 1.38 1.04
C VAL A 5 1.90 1.23 2.23
N ASP A 6 2.21 1.95 3.30
CA ASP A 6 1.49 1.95 4.58
C ASP A 6 1.93 3.20 5.37
N ASP A 7 0.97 3.93 5.94
CA ASP A 7 1.24 5.15 6.69
C ASP A 7 1.47 4.90 8.19
N ILE A 8 1.02 3.75 8.71
CA ILE A 8 1.12 3.36 10.12
C ILE A 8 2.24 2.35 10.32
N ARG A 9 2.16 1.19 9.65
CA ARG A 9 2.99 0.01 9.95
C ARG A 9 4.42 0.26 9.47
N ARG A 10 5.38 -0.31 10.19
CA ARG A 10 6.79 -0.23 9.79
C ARG A 10 7.04 -1.11 8.58
N GLU A 11 7.91 -0.67 7.69
CA GLU A 11 8.38 -1.50 6.61
C GLU A 11 9.27 -2.64 7.10
N PRO A 12 9.18 -3.83 6.49
CA PRO A 12 10.13 -4.90 6.77
C PRO A 12 11.53 -4.59 6.29
N LYS A 13 12.52 -5.39 6.71
CA LYS A 13 13.93 -5.17 6.35
C LYS A 13 14.11 -5.21 4.84
N GLY A 14 14.80 -4.19 4.30
CA GLY A 14 15.10 -4.09 2.87
C GLY A 14 13.94 -3.61 2.00
N TRP A 15 12.79 -3.27 2.60
CA TRP A 15 11.73 -2.53 1.96
C TRP A 15 11.90 -1.03 2.19
N HIS A 16 11.43 -0.23 1.24
CA HIS A 16 11.32 1.21 1.39
C HIS A 16 9.86 1.56 1.73
N ARG A 17 9.63 2.34 2.78
CA ARG A 17 8.27 2.76 3.16
C ARG A 17 7.83 3.99 2.38
N ALA A 18 6.59 3.98 1.89
CA ALA A 18 5.89 5.17 1.44
C ALA A 18 4.64 5.40 2.30
N GLN A 19 4.58 6.55 2.97
CA GLN A 19 3.54 6.88 3.95
C GLN A 19 2.39 7.70 3.36
N THR A 20 2.55 8.20 2.15
CA THR A 20 1.53 9.02 1.49
C THR A 20 1.32 8.56 0.06
N VAL A 21 0.11 8.80 -0.48
CA VAL A 21 -0.20 8.51 -1.90
C VAL A 21 0.81 9.20 -2.82
N THR A 22 1.12 10.47 -2.53
CA THR A 22 2.07 11.26 -3.34
C THR A 22 3.47 10.66 -3.33
N GLU A 23 3.96 10.20 -2.17
CA GLU A 23 5.27 9.56 -2.06
C GLU A 23 5.32 8.25 -2.84
N ALA A 24 4.31 7.38 -2.66
CA ALA A 24 4.21 6.11 -3.38
C ALA A 24 4.21 6.30 -4.90
N LEU A 25 3.43 7.26 -5.40
CA LEU A 25 3.38 7.57 -6.84
C LEU A 25 4.70 8.14 -7.36
N ARG A 26 5.37 9.02 -6.59
CA ARG A 26 6.68 9.57 -6.98
C ARG A 26 7.74 8.47 -7.08
N ILE A 27 7.73 7.49 -6.19
CA ILE A 27 8.66 6.35 -6.25
C ILE A 27 8.34 5.49 -7.46
N LEU A 28 7.06 5.16 -7.69
CA LEU A 28 6.65 4.36 -8.86
C LEU A 28 6.93 5.04 -10.20
N ASP A 29 6.99 6.36 -10.24
CA ASP A 29 7.33 7.14 -11.44
C ASP A 29 8.84 7.23 -11.70
N LYS A 30 9.65 7.27 -10.64
CA LYS A 30 11.09 7.57 -10.75
C LYS A 30 12.02 6.39 -10.57
N GLU A 31 11.58 5.35 -9.87
CA GLU A 31 12.40 4.23 -9.45
C GLU A 31 11.91 2.92 -10.05
N ILE A 32 12.82 1.96 -10.25
CA ILE A 32 12.44 0.60 -10.61
C ILE A 32 12.00 -0.13 -9.34
N VAL A 33 10.71 -0.41 -9.23
CA VAL A 33 10.12 -1.21 -8.15
C VAL A 33 9.91 -2.64 -8.66
N ASP A 34 10.50 -3.62 -7.97
CA ASP A 34 10.40 -5.03 -8.32
C ASP A 34 9.19 -5.68 -7.62
N GLU A 35 8.92 -5.27 -6.39
CA GLU A 35 7.82 -5.76 -5.57
C GLU A 35 7.19 -4.62 -4.77
N ILE A 36 5.87 -4.64 -4.63
CA ILE A 36 5.10 -3.68 -3.85
C ILE A 36 4.09 -4.39 -2.97
N SER A 37 3.91 -3.90 -1.75
CA SER A 37 2.88 -4.34 -0.80
C SER A 37 1.99 -3.16 -0.42
N LEU A 38 0.67 -3.32 -0.58
CA LEU A 38 -0.31 -2.24 -0.42
C LEU A 38 -1.19 -2.42 0.82
N ASP A 39 -1.19 -1.44 1.72
CA ASP A 39 -2.35 -1.13 2.54
C ASP A 39 -3.37 -0.31 1.71
N HIS A 40 -4.60 -0.20 2.19
CA HIS A 40 -5.65 0.57 1.54
C HIS A 40 -5.89 1.91 2.23
N ASP A 41 -5.99 1.88 3.55
CA ASP A 41 -6.44 3.03 4.31
C ASP A 41 -5.25 3.97 4.53
N VAL A 42 -5.51 5.27 4.43
CA VAL A 42 -4.58 6.29 4.90
C VAL A 42 -5.16 6.84 6.17
N SER A 43 -4.33 7.06 7.18
CA SER A 43 -4.77 7.59 8.45
C SER A 43 -4.48 9.08 8.55
N CYS A 44 -5.34 9.77 9.27
CA CYS A 44 -5.24 11.19 9.54
C CYS A 44 -5.19 11.39 11.06
N PHE A 45 -4.15 12.08 11.52
CA PHE A 45 -4.03 12.46 12.92
C PHE A 45 -4.72 13.81 13.14
N THR A 46 -5.64 13.87 14.09
CA THR A 46 -6.30 15.12 14.49
C THR A 46 -5.66 15.65 15.79
N PRO A 47 -4.89 16.75 15.75
CA PRO A 47 -4.22 17.26 16.95
C PRO A 47 -5.18 17.69 18.06
N ALA A 48 -6.36 18.19 17.69
CA ALA A 48 -7.37 18.64 18.66
C ALA A 48 -7.91 17.51 19.54
N THR A 49 -7.91 16.27 19.04
CA THR A 49 -8.40 15.09 19.79
C THR A 49 -7.28 14.15 20.21
N GLY A 50 -6.08 14.29 19.63
CA GLY A 50 -4.99 13.34 19.81
C GLY A 50 -5.28 11.96 19.22
N CYS A 51 -6.31 11.84 18.38
CA CYS A 51 -6.74 10.57 17.80
C CYS A 51 -6.34 10.47 16.33
N THR A 52 -6.01 9.25 15.91
CA THR A 52 -5.85 8.87 14.52
C THR A 52 -7.15 8.24 14.02
N HIS A 53 -7.64 8.67 12.87
CA HIS A 53 -8.82 8.11 12.20
C HIS A 53 -8.54 7.87 10.73
N SER A 54 -9.38 7.10 10.04
CA SER A 54 -9.28 6.94 8.60
C SER A 54 -9.45 8.29 7.89
N SER A 55 -8.59 8.55 6.91
CA SER A 55 -8.69 9.65 5.97
C SER A 55 -9.77 9.37 4.93
N GLY A 56 -10.26 10.42 4.26
CA GLY A 56 -11.03 10.26 3.03
C GLY A 56 -10.15 9.90 1.83
N GLU A 57 -8.84 10.14 1.92
CA GLU A 57 -7.84 9.64 0.96
C GLU A 57 -7.51 8.18 1.26
N THR A 58 -7.24 7.40 0.21
CA THR A 58 -6.85 5.99 0.31
C THR A 58 -5.74 5.68 -0.70
N PHE A 59 -4.98 4.63 -0.44
CA PHE A 59 -3.99 4.10 -1.38
C PHE A 59 -4.62 3.39 -2.60
N MET A 60 -5.95 3.39 -2.73
CA MET A 60 -6.64 2.98 -3.97
C MET A 60 -6.12 3.76 -5.19
N ALA A 61 -5.71 5.02 -5.03
CA ALA A 61 -5.07 5.79 -6.10
C ALA A 61 -3.77 5.14 -6.60
N VAL A 62 -2.97 4.55 -5.71
CA VAL A 62 -1.76 3.79 -6.07
C VAL A 62 -2.14 2.52 -6.84
N ALA A 63 -3.20 1.82 -6.42
CA ALA A 63 -3.72 0.66 -7.14
C ALA A 63 -4.19 1.04 -8.57
N TYR A 64 -4.87 2.16 -8.75
CA TYR A 64 -5.24 2.66 -10.08
C TYR A 64 -4.02 2.96 -10.95
N TYR A 65 -2.97 3.55 -10.38
CA TYR A 65 -1.74 3.81 -11.11
C TYR A 65 -1.06 2.51 -11.55
N LEU A 66 -0.89 1.55 -10.63
CA LEU A 66 -0.35 0.22 -10.94
C LEU A 66 -1.14 -0.52 -12.02
N ARG A 67 -2.46 -0.29 -12.10
CA ARG A 67 -3.34 -0.91 -13.11
C ARG A 67 -3.01 -0.45 -14.54
N ILE A 68 -2.55 0.80 -14.70
CA ILE A 68 -2.25 1.40 -16.01
C ILE A 68 -0.75 1.36 -16.35
N MET A 69 0.11 1.00 -15.39
CA MET A 69 1.54 0.80 -15.63
C MET A 69 1.76 -0.34 -16.63
N LYS A 70 2.64 -0.10 -17.60
CA LYS A 70 3.03 -1.10 -18.61
C LYS A 70 3.87 -2.22 -17.99
N ASP A 71 4.89 -1.83 -17.23
CA ASP A 71 5.82 -2.74 -16.56
C ASP A 71 5.54 -2.69 -15.06
N ARG A 72 4.55 -3.49 -14.61
CA ARG A 72 4.09 -3.50 -13.22
C ARG A 72 4.99 -4.36 -12.32
N PRO A 73 5.24 -3.94 -11.05
CA PRO A 73 5.92 -4.78 -10.07
C PRO A 73 5.10 -6.03 -9.71
N ARG A 74 5.71 -6.97 -8.98
CA ARG A 74 4.93 -7.98 -8.25
C ARG A 74 4.13 -7.31 -7.15
N ILE A 75 2.81 -7.48 -7.15
CA ILE A 75 1.92 -6.81 -6.20
C ILE A 75 1.43 -7.78 -5.13
N ARG A 76 1.46 -7.33 -3.89
CA ARG A 76 0.79 -7.95 -2.74
C ARG A 76 -0.12 -6.92 -2.06
N ILE A 77 -1.14 -7.42 -1.37
CA ILE A 77 -2.06 -6.59 -0.58
C ILE A 77 -1.98 -7.10 0.86
N HIS A 78 -1.73 -6.18 1.80
CA HIS A 78 -1.58 -6.50 3.22
C HIS A 78 -2.56 -5.71 4.10
N THR A 79 -3.57 -5.09 3.49
CA THR A 79 -4.56 -4.32 4.23
C THR A 79 -5.38 -5.17 5.18
N GLY A 80 -5.60 -4.65 6.40
CA GLY A 80 -6.56 -5.22 7.34
C GLY A 80 -8.03 -4.96 6.95
N ASN A 81 -8.29 -4.12 5.95
CA ASN A 81 -9.62 -3.83 5.44
C ASN A 81 -10.02 -4.84 4.35
N PHE A 82 -10.63 -5.96 4.75
CA PHE A 82 -10.98 -7.07 3.86
C PHE A 82 -11.75 -6.65 2.61
N THR A 83 -12.77 -5.81 2.76
CA THR A 83 -13.61 -5.36 1.64
C THR A 83 -12.80 -4.53 0.65
N ALA A 84 -11.99 -3.61 1.16
CA ALA A 84 -11.16 -2.77 0.32
C ALA A 84 -10.02 -3.56 -0.35
N GLY A 85 -9.41 -4.51 0.37
CA GLY A 85 -8.42 -5.42 -0.17
C GLY A 85 -8.94 -6.24 -1.36
N ARG A 86 -10.16 -6.78 -1.25
CA ARG A 86 -10.83 -7.46 -2.38
C ARG A 86 -11.07 -6.54 -3.57
N ASN A 87 -11.49 -5.29 -3.32
CA ASN A 87 -11.69 -4.31 -4.38
C ASN A 87 -10.38 -3.95 -5.09
N MET A 88 -9.28 -3.77 -4.33
CA MET A 88 -7.95 -3.53 -4.91
C MET A 88 -7.48 -4.73 -5.74
N ALA A 89 -7.63 -5.95 -5.22
CA ALA A 89 -7.24 -7.16 -5.92
C ALA A 89 -8.01 -7.34 -7.24
N ALA A 90 -9.32 -7.09 -7.21
CA ALA A 90 -10.18 -7.11 -8.40
C ALA A 90 -9.75 -6.04 -9.41
N LEU A 91 -9.48 -4.81 -8.97
CA LEU A 91 -8.98 -3.73 -9.82
C LEU A 91 -7.66 -4.13 -10.51
N LEU A 92 -6.75 -4.73 -9.77
CA LEU A 92 -5.40 -5.11 -10.21
C LEU A 92 -5.34 -6.45 -10.95
N ASN A 93 -6.46 -7.18 -10.99
CA ASN A 93 -6.58 -8.52 -11.53
C ASN A 93 -5.51 -9.48 -10.95
N ILE A 94 -5.44 -9.53 -9.62
CA ILE A 94 -4.57 -10.44 -8.86
C ILE A 94 -5.41 -11.24 -7.85
N PRO A 95 -4.96 -12.42 -7.42
CA PRO A 95 -5.58 -13.12 -6.30
C PRO A 95 -5.57 -12.25 -5.04
N TYR A 96 -6.66 -12.31 -4.27
CA TYR A 96 -6.69 -11.77 -2.91
C TYR A 96 -6.54 -12.93 -1.93
N ASP A 97 -5.41 -13.00 -1.26
CA ASP A 97 -5.32 -13.74 0.00
C ASP A 97 -5.76 -12.80 1.11
N ASP A 98 -6.58 -13.28 2.04
CA ASP A 98 -6.93 -12.58 3.29
C ASP A 98 -5.74 -12.61 4.25
N TYR A 99 -4.62 -12.08 3.75
CA TYR A 99 -3.32 -12.11 4.36
C TYR A 99 -3.26 -11.03 5.42
N LYS A 100 -2.98 -11.45 6.65
CA LYS A 100 -2.70 -10.53 7.75
C LYS A 100 -1.22 -10.22 7.75
N TYR A 101 -0.90 -8.93 7.70
CA TYR A 101 0.47 -8.47 7.81
C TYR A 101 1.19 -9.09 9.02
N ASP A 102 2.29 -9.79 8.75
CA ASP A 102 3.28 -10.23 9.72
C ASP A 102 4.64 -9.69 9.28
N GLU A 103 5.38 -9.08 10.21
CA GLU A 103 6.73 -8.57 9.93
C GLU A 103 7.67 -9.68 9.41
N ARG A 104 7.45 -10.93 9.84
CA ARG A 104 8.28 -12.10 9.51
C ARG A 104 8.14 -12.60 8.08
N ASP A 105 7.04 -12.27 7.41
CA ASP A 105 6.77 -12.73 6.05
C ASP A 105 7.64 -12.02 4.99
N TYR A 106 8.45 -11.07 5.43
CA TYR A 106 9.28 -10.23 4.59
C TYR A 106 10.76 -10.23 4.99
N ASP A 107 11.16 -11.15 5.88
CA ASP A 107 12.55 -11.46 6.28
C ASP A 107 13.31 -12.34 5.25
#